data_AF-A0A3D0H4X2-F1
#
_entry.id   AF-A0A3D0H4X2-F1
#
_cell.length_a   1.000
_cell.length_b   1.000
_cell.length_c   1.000
_cell.angle_alpha   90.00
_cell.angle_beta   90.00
_cell.angle_gamma   90.00
#
_symmetry.space_group_name_H-M   'P 1'
#
loop_
_entity.id
_entity.type
_entity.pdbx_description
1 polymer ?
#
loop_
_entity_poly.entity_id
_entity_poly.type
_entity_poly.pdbx_seq_one_letter_code
_entity_poly.pdbx_strand_id
1 'polypeptide(L)'
;KFWQEHPEWREKNVDGQDARASWRYPMAMTEPACLDAMISEYRSLLLSHDFDGVNLAEIYFESGIDGPAEPQKLTPMHPSARDEFKQLHGFDPAALLQRGSPQFWRRHAAAWNKYEDYRIDKIVQVHERLLEFAESVSKVRPGFDVIVTALDSLGNPELRRTQGIDIGRIVDLRKRFPFLLNVEDPQSAWSDDPRRYRDIAESYRQRLGEDLMLDLNILTFRTREQPTMFPTLIQTGTEALALVAIAHQQTERVVVYAESSVNPQDLPLMAYAAASGARLEPLANGNYRVSSPYGVTLDLQTNGRLAMVDGEPRTAVSPGKFLIPAGTHVVRTDMTDPKMFSLQPFHASLVSITGNLLYAREQERGVEFGYDARSRCLVTLTHSPVSLLLDGQAAPLQVLKGSNRYAVMLPAGKHDVQIMTVSRVSYGVDLTSLWSSSLIVVFGFAAMALLLVFYLVVRIVGKTSRSGK
;
A
#
# COMPACT_ATOMS: atom_id res chain seq x y z
N LYS A 1 18.39 -19.35 -10.49
CA LYS A 1 18.23 -20.10 -11.75
C LYS A 1 18.84 -19.34 -12.93
N PHE A 2 18.30 -18.18 -13.33
CA PHE A 2 18.84 -17.33 -14.42
C PHE A 2 20.37 -17.13 -14.39
N TRP A 3 20.94 -16.68 -13.26
CA TRP A 3 22.40 -16.52 -13.10
C TRP A 3 23.22 -17.82 -13.27
N GLN A 4 22.65 -18.96 -12.89
CA GLN A 4 23.32 -20.27 -13.02
C GLN A 4 23.29 -20.75 -14.47
N GLU A 5 22.17 -20.53 -15.16
CA GLU A 5 21.93 -20.97 -16.55
C GLU A 5 22.65 -20.10 -17.58
N HIS A 6 22.96 -18.84 -17.23
CA HIS A 6 23.61 -17.87 -18.12
C HIS A 6 24.96 -17.36 -17.58
N PRO A 7 26.00 -18.21 -17.45
CA PRO A 7 27.32 -17.78 -16.99
C PRO A 7 27.98 -16.71 -17.86
N GLU A 8 27.64 -16.66 -19.15
CA GLU A 8 28.10 -15.69 -20.13
C GLU A 8 27.61 -14.27 -19.85
N TRP A 9 26.52 -14.11 -19.09
CA TRP A 9 25.92 -12.81 -18.77
C TRP A 9 26.17 -12.37 -17.32
N ARG A 10 27.00 -13.09 -16.57
CA ARG A 10 27.33 -12.70 -15.20
C ARG A 10 28.18 -11.45 -15.21
N GLU A 11 27.79 -10.46 -14.42
CA GLU A 11 28.59 -9.24 -14.28
C GLU A 11 29.98 -9.58 -13.74
N LYS A 12 31.00 -8.83 -14.18
CA LYS A 12 32.39 -9.07 -13.79
C LYS A 12 32.92 -7.94 -12.93
N ASN A 13 33.98 -8.23 -12.19
CA ASN A 13 34.82 -7.22 -11.56
C ASN A 13 36.03 -6.86 -12.45
N VAL A 14 36.87 -5.93 -11.98
CA VAL A 14 38.05 -5.46 -12.72
C VAL A 14 39.05 -6.59 -13.06
N ASP A 15 39.07 -7.65 -12.25
CA ASP A 15 39.95 -8.81 -12.41
C ASP A 15 39.35 -9.89 -13.33
N GLY A 16 38.16 -9.64 -13.91
CA GLY A 16 37.46 -10.57 -14.80
C GLY A 16 36.72 -11.71 -14.09
N GLN A 17 36.63 -11.66 -12.76
CA GLN A 17 35.90 -12.64 -11.95
C GLN A 17 34.42 -12.27 -11.85
N ASP A 18 33.55 -13.22 -11.55
CA ASP A 18 32.13 -12.95 -11.27
C ASP A 18 32.01 -11.93 -10.12
N ALA A 19 31.32 -10.81 -10.36
CA ALA A 19 31.16 -9.75 -9.39
C ALA A 19 30.30 -10.22 -8.21
N ARG A 20 30.86 -10.20 -7.01
CA ARG A 20 30.19 -10.57 -5.74
C ARG A 20 30.54 -9.56 -4.64
N ALA A 21 30.11 -8.31 -4.83
CA ALA A 21 30.31 -7.25 -3.83
C ALA A 21 29.46 -7.48 -2.57
N SER A 22 28.31 -8.13 -2.72
CA SER A 22 27.31 -8.35 -1.68
C SER A 22 26.67 -9.75 -1.79
N TRP A 23 25.54 -9.95 -1.11
CA TRP A 23 24.73 -11.17 -1.17
C TRP A 23 24.10 -11.41 -2.55
N ARG A 24 24.00 -10.37 -3.40
CA ARG A 24 23.38 -10.43 -4.72
C ARG A 24 24.25 -11.17 -5.76
N TYR A 25 23.60 -11.60 -6.82
CA TYR A 25 24.18 -12.29 -7.97
C TYR A 25 23.96 -11.45 -9.25
N PRO A 26 24.80 -10.44 -9.51
CA PRO A 26 24.56 -9.47 -10.56
C PRO A 26 24.72 -10.07 -11.97
N MET A 27 23.83 -9.65 -12.86
CA MET A 27 23.89 -9.91 -14.30
C MET A 27 24.34 -8.64 -15.03
N ALA A 28 25.01 -8.79 -16.16
CA ALA A 28 25.51 -7.71 -16.98
C ALA A 28 24.37 -7.02 -17.73
N MET A 29 23.73 -6.04 -17.10
CA MET A 29 22.66 -5.23 -17.74
C MET A 29 23.16 -4.40 -18.94
N THR A 30 24.48 -4.36 -19.14
CA THR A 30 25.13 -3.75 -20.31
C THR A 30 25.18 -4.68 -21.52
N GLU A 31 24.89 -5.97 -21.37
CA GLU A 31 24.78 -6.93 -22.46
C GLU A 31 23.33 -6.96 -22.98
N PRO A 32 23.05 -6.47 -24.21
CA PRO A 32 21.69 -6.38 -24.73
C PRO A 32 20.96 -7.73 -24.73
N ALA A 33 21.64 -8.82 -25.07
CA ALA A 33 21.03 -10.15 -25.09
C ALA A 33 20.56 -10.59 -23.69
N CYS A 34 21.33 -10.25 -22.64
CA CYS A 34 20.95 -10.51 -21.26
C CYS A 34 19.68 -9.74 -20.88
N LEU A 35 19.64 -8.44 -21.20
CA LEU A 35 18.51 -7.58 -20.86
C LEU A 35 17.23 -8.03 -21.59
N ASP A 36 17.32 -8.36 -22.88
CA ASP A 36 16.18 -8.83 -23.67
C ASP A 36 15.65 -10.19 -23.18
N ALA A 37 16.56 -11.12 -22.82
CA ALA A 37 16.16 -12.41 -22.24
C ALA A 37 15.42 -12.23 -20.91
N MET A 38 15.95 -11.38 -20.02
CA MET A 38 15.33 -11.05 -18.75
C MET A 38 13.94 -10.41 -18.96
N ILE A 39 13.83 -9.42 -19.85
CA ILE A 39 12.54 -8.77 -20.19
C ILE A 39 11.54 -9.79 -20.72
N SER A 40 11.96 -10.71 -21.58
CA SER A 40 11.08 -11.75 -22.13
C SER A 40 10.51 -12.66 -21.04
N GLU A 41 11.34 -13.08 -20.08
CA GLU A 41 10.91 -13.92 -18.95
C GLU A 41 9.91 -13.19 -18.05
N TYR A 42 10.22 -11.95 -17.63
CA TYR A 42 9.30 -11.15 -16.81
C TYR A 42 8.01 -10.80 -17.55
N ARG A 43 8.07 -10.55 -18.85
CA ARG A 43 6.86 -10.32 -19.66
C ARG A 43 5.96 -11.54 -19.66
N SER A 44 6.52 -12.73 -19.84
CA SER A 44 5.76 -13.98 -19.75
C SER A 44 5.12 -14.16 -18.38
N LEU A 45 5.85 -13.87 -17.30
CA LEU A 45 5.34 -13.93 -15.93
C LEU A 45 4.17 -12.95 -15.71
N LEU A 46 4.35 -11.68 -16.07
CA LEU A 46 3.34 -10.65 -15.88
C LEU A 46 2.09 -10.89 -16.74
N LEU A 47 2.24 -11.48 -17.93
CA LEU A 47 1.10 -11.79 -18.80
C LEU A 47 0.38 -13.09 -18.43
N SER A 48 1.02 -14.02 -17.75
CA SER A 48 0.44 -15.32 -17.37
C SER A 48 -0.35 -15.32 -16.06
N HIS A 49 -0.19 -14.29 -15.22
CA HIS A 49 -0.84 -14.19 -13.92
C HIS A 49 -1.53 -12.84 -13.75
N ASP A 50 -2.51 -12.72 -12.85
CA ASP A 50 -3.29 -11.49 -12.66
C ASP A 50 -2.63 -10.50 -11.69
N PHE A 51 -1.46 -9.98 -12.04
CA PHE A 51 -0.79 -8.94 -11.25
C PHE A 51 -1.45 -7.55 -11.42
N ASP A 52 -1.48 -6.79 -10.32
CA ASP A 52 -1.97 -5.40 -10.28
C ASP A 52 -0.95 -4.38 -10.82
N GLY A 53 0.32 -4.77 -10.93
CA GLY A 53 1.40 -3.88 -11.34
C GLY A 53 2.76 -4.52 -11.29
N VAL A 54 3.80 -3.72 -11.52
CA VAL A 54 5.21 -4.08 -11.38
C VAL A 54 5.97 -3.00 -10.64
N ASN A 55 6.90 -3.42 -9.78
CA ASN A 55 7.90 -2.53 -9.20
C ASN A 55 9.27 -2.82 -9.82
N LEU A 56 9.82 -1.83 -10.52
CA LEU A 56 11.18 -1.84 -11.06
C LEU A 56 12.11 -1.30 -9.97
N ALA A 57 12.61 -2.20 -9.12
CA ALA A 57 13.33 -1.85 -7.91
C ALA A 57 14.84 -1.99 -8.04
N GLU A 58 15.57 -1.05 -7.46
CA GLU A 58 17.01 -1.15 -7.17
C GLU A 58 17.88 -1.46 -8.40
N ILE A 59 17.57 -0.81 -9.52
CA ILE A 59 18.34 -0.96 -10.77
C ILE A 59 19.55 -0.04 -10.71
N TYR A 60 20.69 -0.58 -10.30
CA TYR A 60 21.95 0.14 -10.23
C TYR A 60 23.16 -0.80 -10.32
N PHE A 61 24.36 -0.24 -10.34
CA PHE A 61 25.58 -1.03 -10.32
C PHE A 61 26.05 -1.32 -8.90
N GLU A 62 26.46 -2.57 -8.66
CA GLU A 62 27.09 -2.97 -7.41
C GLU A 62 28.41 -2.21 -7.18
N SER A 63 28.65 -1.88 -5.92
CA SER A 63 29.85 -1.18 -5.46
C SER A 63 30.10 -1.47 -3.99
N GLY A 64 31.38 -1.42 -3.59
CA GLY A 64 31.75 -1.30 -2.18
C GLY A 64 31.36 0.07 -1.61
N ILE A 65 31.42 0.19 -0.28
CA ILE A 65 31.10 1.43 0.45
C ILE A 65 32.04 2.55 0.01
N ASP A 66 33.32 2.24 -0.22
CA ASP A 66 34.32 3.24 -0.62
C ASP A 66 34.45 3.39 -2.16
N GLY A 67 33.51 2.81 -2.92
CA GLY A 67 33.44 2.95 -4.37
C GLY A 67 34.72 2.52 -5.09
N PRO A 68 35.36 3.40 -5.88
CA PRO A 68 36.57 3.06 -6.64
C PRO A 68 37.81 2.79 -5.77
N ALA A 69 37.74 3.00 -4.45
CA ALA A 69 38.78 2.54 -3.54
C ALA A 69 38.70 1.02 -3.27
N GLU A 70 37.60 0.37 -3.65
CA GLU A 70 37.41 -1.09 -3.63
C GLU A 70 37.19 -1.64 -5.07
N PRO A 71 38.21 -1.62 -5.95
CA PRO A 71 38.07 -1.97 -7.38
C PRO A 71 37.37 -3.30 -7.67
N GLN A 72 37.58 -4.29 -6.81
CA GLN A 72 37.05 -5.65 -6.93
C GLN A 72 35.54 -5.73 -6.70
N LYS A 73 34.96 -4.72 -6.07
CA LYS A 73 33.52 -4.62 -5.79
C LYS A 73 32.80 -3.66 -6.74
N LEU A 74 33.54 -2.86 -7.51
CA LEU A 74 32.97 -1.86 -8.40
C LEU A 74 32.60 -2.46 -9.75
N THR A 75 31.34 -2.28 -10.14
CA THR A 75 30.78 -2.71 -11.44
C THR A 75 30.29 -1.49 -12.24
N PRO A 76 30.10 -1.60 -13.57
CA PRO A 76 30.24 -2.80 -14.43
C PRO A 76 31.67 -3.04 -14.95
N MET A 77 32.08 -4.30 -15.07
CA MET A 77 33.34 -4.69 -15.74
C MET A 77 33.18 -5.89 -16.69
N HIS A 78 31.95 -6.28 -17.00
CA HIS A 78 31.65 -7.23 -18.07
C HIS A 78 32.26 -6.76 -19.41
N PRO A 79 32.73 -7.67 -20.29
CA PRO A 79 33.32 -7.31 -21.58
C PRO A 79 32.47 -6.33 -22.40
N SER A 80 31.15 -6.51 -22.46
CA SER A 80 30.25 -5.58 -23.16
C SER A 80 30.38 -4.13 -22.65
N ALA A 81 30.41 -3.93 -21.32
CA ALA A 81 30.57 -2.61 -20.72
C ALA A 81 31.96 -2.01 -21.00
N ARG A 82 33.00 -2.84 -20.92
CA ARG A 82 34.39 -2.39 -21.15
C ARG A 82 34.61 -2.00 -22.60
N ASP A 83 34.08 -2.78 -23.53
CA ASP A 83 34.17 -2.53 -24.96
C ASP A 83 33.37 -1.28 -25.35
N GLU A 84 32.14 -1.14 -24.86
CA GLU A 84 31.31 0.05 -25.11
C GLU A 84 31.99 1.32 -24.57
N PHE A 85 32.44 1.31 -23.31
CA PHE A 85 33.14 2.45 -22.71
C PHE A 85 34.42 2.81 -23.50
N LYS A 86 35.19 1.80 -23.91
CA LYS A 86 36.41 1.99 -24.68
C LYS A 86 36.11 2.58 -26.07
N GLN A 87 35.02 2.19 -26.71
CA GLN A 87 34.59 2.79 -27.98
C GLN A 87 34.21 4.26 -27.80
N LEU A 88 33.51 4.61 -26.71
CA LEU A 88 33.06 5.98 -26.44
C LEU A 88 34.20 6.92 -26.01
N HIS A 89 35.17 6.42 -25.26
CA HIS A 89 36.15 7.29 -24.56
C HIS A 89 37.62 6.98 -24.88
N GLY A 90 37.90 5.94 -25.65
CA GLY A 90 39.23 5.63 -26.19
C GLY A 90 40.16 4.85 -25.25
N PHE A 91 39.70 4.38 -24.09
CA PHE A 91 40.49 3.56 -23.17
C PHE A 91 39.60 2.59 -22.38
N ASP A 92 40.19 1.50 -21.88
CA ASP A 92 39.50 0.49 -21.08
C ASP A 92 39.22 1.03 -19.65
N PRO A 93 37.97 0.94 -19.13
CA PRO A 93 37.65 1.49 -17.81
C PRO A 93 38.42 0.81 -16.66
N ALA A 94 38.94 -0.42 -16.84
CA ALA A 94 39.81 -1.06 -15.86
C ALA A 94 41.09 -0.24 -15.58
N ALA A 95 41.56 0.54 -16.56
CA ALA A 95 42.70 1.43 -16.39
C ALA A 95 42.45 2.53 -15.33
N LEU A 96 41.19 2.86 -15.00
CA LEU A 96 40.85 3.83 -13.95
C LEU A 96 41.20 3.30 -12.56
N LEU A 97 41.23 1.98 -12.39
CA LEU A 97 41.36 1.31 -11.09
C LEU A 97 42.79 0.82 -10.82
N GLN A 98 43.66 0.85 -11.83
CA GLN A 98 45.05 0.44 -11.72
C GLN A 98 45.94 1.60 -11.26
N ARG A 99 46.62 1.47 -10.11
CA ARG A 99 47.48 2.53 -9.55
C ARG A 99 48.59 3.00 -10.49
N GLY A 100 49.11 2.13 -11.36
CA GLY A 100 50.15 2.46 -12.33
C GLY A 100 49.65 3.19 -13.57
N SER A 101 48.34 3.17 -13.84
CA SER A 101 47.76 3.72 -15.06
C SER A 101 47.78 5.25 -15.07
N PRO A 102 48.01 5.89 -16.23
CA PRO A 102 47.83 7.34 -16.38
C PRO A 102 46.37 7.78 -16.14
N GLN A 103 45.42 6.88 -16.32
CA GLN A 103 43.98 7.13 -16.12
C GLN A 103 43.53 6.91 -14.67
N PHE A 104 44.43 6.56 -13.75
CA PHE A 104 44.07 6.20 -12.38
C PHE A 104 43.19 7.27 -11.72
N TRP A 105 42.04 6.87 -11.18
CA TRP A 105 40.95 7.77 -10.76
C TRP A 105 41.37 8.86 -9.77
N ARG A 106 42.36 8.58 -8.89
CA ARG A 106 42.88 9.58 -7.93
C ARG A 106 43.69 10.69 -8.58
N ARG A 107 44.24 10.44 -9.76
CA ARG A 107 45.12 11.38 -10.49
C ARG A 107 44.43 12.01 -11.70
N HIS A 108 43.36 11.39 -12.20
CA HIS A 108 42.73 11.79 -13.45
C HIS A 108 41.21 11.91 -13.32
N ALA A 109 40.74 12.91 -12.56
CA ALA A 109 39.32 13.14 -12.27
C ALA A 109 38.46 13.22 -13.55
N ALA A 110 38.96 13.86 -14.62
CA ALA A 110 38.22 13.94 -15.88
C ALA A 110 37.98 12.57 -16.55
N ALA A 111 38.88 11.59 -16.35
CA ALA A 111 38.69 10.24 -16.87
C ALA A 111 37.71 9.45 -16.00
N TRP A 112 37.75 9.67 -14.68
CA TRP A 112 36.77 9.13 -13.75
C TRP A 112 35.35 9.63 -14.06
N ASN A 113 35.18 10.94 -14.26
CA ASN A 113 33.86 11.53 -14.54
C ASN A 113 33.23 10.93 -15.80
N LYS A 114 34.00 10.66 -16.86
CA LYS A 114 33.50 9.94 -18.05
C LYS A 114 32.90 8.58 -17.70
N TYR A 115 33.54 7.84 -16.78
CA TYR A 115 33.06 6.53 -16.37
C TYR A 115 31.85 6.61 -15.43
N GLU A 116 31.82 7.60 -14.55
CA GLU A 116 30.64 7.90 -13.75
C GLU A 116 29.44 8.27 -14.62
N ASP A 117 29.62 9.18 -15.58
CA ASP A 117 28.58 9.57 -16.54
C ASP A 117 28.11 8.39 -17.39
N TYR A 118 29.03 7.56 -17.88
CA TYR A 118 28.69 6.32 -18.59
C TYR A 118 27.81 5.38 -17.75
N ARG A 119 28.14 5.19 -16.47
CA ARG A 119 27.36 4.34 -15.56
C ARG A 119 25.96 4.89 -15.36
N ILE A 120 25.84 6.19 -15.15
CA ILE A 120 24.55 6.88 -15.02
C ILE A 120 23.74 6.75 -16.31
N ASP A 121 24.34 7.04 -17.46
CA ASP A 121 23.70 6.92 -18.77
C ASP A 121 23.17 5.50 -19.00
N LYS A 122 23.97 4.49 -18.65
CA LYS A 122 23.58 3.09 -18.82
C LYS A 122 22.42 2.70 -17.91
N ILE A 123 22.42 3.15 -16.66
CA ILE A 123 21.28 2.92 -15.74
C ILE A 123 20.01 3.57 -16.28
N VAL A 124 20.09 4.80 -16.79
CA VAL A 124 18.94 5.49 -17.41
C VAL A 124 18.43 4.73 -18.64
N GLN A 125 19.32 4.24 -19.51
CA GLN A 125 18.95 3.43 -20.68
C GLN A 125 18.25 2.12 -20.27
N VAL A 126 18.74 1.46 -19.22
CA VAL A 126 18.11 0.22 -18.71
C VAL A 126 16.71 0.53 -18.15
N HIS A 127 16.55 1.62 -17.38
CA HIS A 127 15.23 2.05 -16.90
C HIS A 127 14.28 2.33 -18.07
N GLU A 128 14.74 3.04 -19.10
CA GLU A 128 13.94 3.30 -20.30
C GLU A 128 13.46 2.00 -20.96
N ARG A 129 14.36 1.03 -21.20
CA ARG A 129 13.99 -0.28 -21.77
C ARG A 129 12.97 -1.03 -20.91
N LEU A 130 13.10 -0.97 -19.59
CA LEU A 130 12.18 -1.63 -18.66
C LEU A 130 10.82 -0.94 -18.57
N LEU A 131 10.80 0.40 -18.64
CA LEU A 131 9.57 1.19 -18.69
C LEU A 131 8.82 1.00 -20.01
N GLU A 132 9.51 0.91 -21.15
CA GLU A 132 8.90 0.55 -22.44
C GLU A 132 8.22 -0.83 -22.36
N PHE A 133 8.89 -1.80 -21.74
CA PHE A 133 8.32 -3.11 -21.48
C PHE A 133 7.09 -3.02 -20.57
N ALA A 134 7.19 -2.33 -19.42
CA ALA A 134 6.09 -2.19 -18.48
C ALA A 134 4.87 -1.49 -19.11
N GLU A 135 5.09 -0.46 -19.93
CA GLU A 135 4.05 0.21 -20.71
C GLU A 135 3.39 -0.75 -21.72
N SER A 136 4.17 -1.63 -22.35
CA SER A 136 3.61 -2.66 -23.25
C SER A 136 2.67 -3.62 -22.54
N VAL A 137 2.90 -3.89 -21.25
CA VAL A 137 2.04 -4.73 -20.41
C VAL A 137 0.81 -3.93 -19.95
N SER A 138 0.98 -2.68 -19.52
CA SER A 138 -0.14 -1.86 -19.05
C SER A 138 -1.17 -1.56 -20.14
N LYS A 139 -0.74 -1.42 -21.40
CA LYS A 139 -1.63 -1.27 -22.57
C LYS A 139 -2.63 -2.40 -22.75
N VAL A 140 -2.29 -3.62 -22.33
CA VAL A 140 -3.17 -4.80 -22.42
C VAL A 140 -3.79 -5.18 -21.08
N ARG A 141 -3.47 -4.44 -20.00
CA ARG A 141 -3.96 -4.68 -18.63
C ARG A 141 -4.41 -3.35 -18.01
N PRO A 142 -5.69 -2.97 -18.19
CA PRO A 142 -6.23 -1.76 -17.59
C PRO A 142 -6.01 -1.73 -16.07
N GLY A 143 -5.53 -0.60 -15.55
CA GLY A 143 -5.26 -0.42 -14.12
C GLY A 143 -3.95 -1.04 -13.62
N PHE A 144 -3.07 -1.50 -14.51
CA PHE A 144 -1.74 -2.01 -14.17
C PHE A 144 -0.81 -0.85 -13.76
N ASP A 145 -0.38 -0.84 -12.49
CA ASP A 145 0.46 0.21 -11.93
C ASP A 145 1.95 -0.07 -12.19
N VAL A 146 2.73 0.99 -12.40
CA VAL A 146 4.18 0.90 -12.59
C VAL A 146 4.85 1.74 -11.53
N ILE A 147 5.66 1.09 -10.70
CA ILE A 147 6.45 1.70 -9.64
C ILE A 147 7.93 1.58 -10.02
N VAL A 148 8.70 2.62 -9.72
CA VAL A 148 10.17 2.59 -9.78
C VAL A 148 10.69 2.85 -8.37
N THR A 149 11.30 1.85 -7.72
CA THR A 149 12.06 2.06 -6.48
C THR A 149 13.49 2.42 -6.83
N ALA A 150 13.95 3.58 -6.37
CA ALA A 150 15.32 4.02 -6.60
C ALA A 150 15.87 4.80 -5.40
N LEU A 151 17.19 4.65 -5.19
CA LEU A 151 17.88 5.27 -4.07
C LEU A 151 17.91 6.80 -4.19
N ASP A 152 17.76 7.48 -3.06
CA ASP A 152 17.73 8.93 -2.94
C ASP A 152 19.11 9.57 -3.16
N SER A 153 19.47 9.76 -4.42
CA SER A 153 20.70 10.46 -4.79
C SER A 153 20.60 11.99 -4.69
N LEU A 154 19.47 12.57 -4.24
CA LEU A 154 19.37 14.00 -3.95
C LEU A 154 19.89 14.30 -2.55
N GLY A 155 19.45 13.52 -1.56
CA GLY A 155 19.98 13.56 -0.21
C GLY A 155 21.40 12.97 -0.10
N ASN A 156 21.76 12.07 -1.01
CA ASN A 156 22.99 11.27 -0.94
C ASN A 156 23.75 11.31 -2.29
N PRO A 157 24.40 12.44 -2.64
CA PRO A 157 25.01 12.65 -3.96
C PRO A 157 26.18 11.70 -4.25
N GLU A 158 26.78 11.08 -3.23
CA GLU A 158 27.82 10.07 -3.39
C GLU A 158 27.35 8.83 -4.16
N LEU A 159 26.04 8.54 -4.16
CA LEU A 159 25.43 7.41 -4.86
C LEU A 159 25.66 7.47 -6.38
N ARG A 160 25.86 8.66 -6.94
CA ARG A 160 26.28 8.84 -8.34
C ARG A 160 27.60 8.13 -8.60
N ARG A 161 28.56 8.37 -7.71
CA ARG A 161 29.92 7.85 -7.80
C ARG A 161 29.98 6.38 -7.46
N THR A 162 29.29 5.95 -6.41
CA THR A 162 29.34 4.56 -5.93
C THR A 162 28.46 3.64 -6.77
N GLN A 163 27.17 3.94 -6.97
CA GLN A 163 26.23 3.04 -7.66
C GLN A 163 25.82 3.49 -9.08
N GLY A 164 26.23 4.68 -9.52
CA GLY A 164 25.83 5.23 -10.82
C GLY A 164 24.41 5.81 -10.84
N ILE A 165 23.86 6.15 -9.67
CA ILE A 165 22.46 6.58 -9.57
C ILE A 165 22.36 8.09 -9.72
N ASP A 166 21.53 8.54 -10.67
CA ASP A 166 21.05 9.90 -10.79
C ASP A 166 19.51 9.88 -10.80
N ILE A 167 18.93 10.05 -9.63
CA ILE A 167 17.48 10.02 -9.45
C ILE A 167 16.76 11.14 -10.21
N GLY A 168 17.42 12.28 -10.45
CA GLY A 168 16.85 13.38 -11.23
C GLY A 168 16.60 12.95 -12.67
N ARG A 169 17.55 12.23 -13.26
CA ARG A 169 17.42 11.68 -14.63
C ARG A 169 16.42 10.53 -14.71
N ILE A 170 16.33 9.71 -13.67
CA ILE A 170 15.28 8.67 -13.58
C ILE A 170 13.90 9.32 -13.51
N VAL A 171 13.73 10.33 -12.66
CA VAL A 171 12.49 11.13 -12.57
C VAL A 171 12.12 11.77 -13.89
N ASP A 172 13.09 12.28 -14.65
CA ASP A 172 12.85 12.88 -15.96
C ASP A 172 12.22 11.90 -16.97
N LEU A 173 12.40 10.58 -16.80
CA LEU A 173 11.71 9.57 -17.63
C LEU A 173 10.19 9.64 -17.46
N ARG A 174 9.66 10.22 -16.37
CA ARG A 174 8.23 10.46 -16.18
C ARG A 174 7.59 11.35 -17.24
N LYS A 175 8.39 12.16 -17.94
CA LYS A 175 7.95 12.97 -19.08
C LYS A 175 7.46 12.10 -20.25
N ARG A 176 7.87 10.82 -20.30
CA ARG A 176 7.55 9.86 -21.35
C ARG A 176 6.78 8.66 -20.84
N PHE A 177 7.10 8.17 -19.64
CA PHE A 177 6.49 6.96 -19.08
C PHE A 177 5.79 7.29 -17.76
N PRO A 178 4.48 7.02 -17.62
CA PRO A 178 3.81 7.21 -16.35
C PRO A 178 4.26 6.13 -15.35
N PHE A 179 4.92 6.54 -14.27
CA PHE A 179 5.24 5.67 -13.13
C PHE A 179 5.19 6.44 -11.82
N LEU A 180 5.00 5.71 -10.72
CA LEU A 180 5.10 6.23 -9.36
C LEU A 180 6.53 6.03 -8.86
N LEU A 181 7.17 7.09 -8.36
CA LEU A 181 8.50 6.95 -7.77
C LEU A 181 8.36 6.54 -6.31
N ASN A 182 8.99 5.42 -5.95
CA ASN A 182 9.21 5.02 -4.57
C ASN A 182 10.66 5.37 -4.17
N VAL A 183 10.80 6.35 -3.29
CA VAL A 183 12.11 6.88 -2.88
C VAL A 183 12.63 6.06 -1.71
N GLU A 184 13.81 5.48 -1.90
CA GLU A 184 14.50 4.67 -0.90
C GLU A 184 15.75 5.40 -0.39
N ASP A 185 15.95 5.47 0.92
CA ASP A 185 17.18 5.99 1.49
C ASP A 185 18.31 4.93 1.47
N PRO A 186 19.58 5.31 1.31
CA PRO A 186 20.66 4.34 1.32
C PRO A 186 20.86 3.75 2.72
N GLN A 187 21.49 2.57 2.77
CA GLN A 187 21.78 1.85 4.03
C GLN A 187 22.43 2.71 5.11
N SER A 188 23.29 3.67 4.72
CA SER A 188 23.94 4.61 5.64
C SER A 188 22.96 5.46 6.45
N ALA A 189 21.76 5.72 5.93
CA ALA A 189 20.73 6.55 6.54
C ALA A 189 19.68 5.77 7.35
N TRP A 190 19.65 4.44 7.26
CA TRP A 190 18.58 3.63 7.87
C TRP A 190 18.48 3.76 9.39
N SER A 191 19.58 4.14 10.04
CA SER A 191 19.63 4.35 11.49
C SER A 191 19.56 5.82 11.93
N ASP A 192 19.29 6.73 11.00
CA ASP A 192 19.08 8.14 11.31
C ASP A 192 17.69 8.40 11.88
N ASP A 193 17.47 9.64 12.32
CA ASP A 193 16.21 10.09 12.88
C ASP A 193 15.03 9.85 11.91
N PRO A 194 13.87 9.33 12.38
CA PRO A 194 12.67 9.14 11.56
C PRO A 194 12.20 10.38 10.81
N ARG A 195 12.52 11.57 11.31
CA ARG A 195 12.18 12.86 10.68
C ARG A 195 12.80 13.06 9.30
N ARG A 196 13.81 12.28 8.91
CA ARG A 196 14.42 12.34 7.56
C ARG A 196 13.40 12.11 6.43
N TYR A 197 12.36 11.31 6.66
CA TYR A 197 11.34 11.06 5.63
C TYR A 197 10.53 12.31 5.26
N ARG A 198 10.40 13.26 6.19
CA ARG A 198 9.86 14.59 5.87
C ARG A 198 10.80 15.36 4.96
N ASP A 199 12.09 15.34 5.27
CA ASP A 199 13.11 16.09 4.52
C ASP A 199 13.29 15.50 3.10
N ILE A 200 13.23 14.17 2.96
CA ILE A 200 13.15 13.47 1.67
C ILE A 200 11.91 13.95 0.91
N ALA A 201 10.71 13.78 1.48
CA ALA A 201 9.47 14.16 0.78
C ALA A 201 9.45 15.63 0.34
N GLU A 202 9.90 16.56 1.20
CA GLU A 202 10.02 17.98 0.86
C GLU A 202 10.94 18.23 -0.35
N SER A 203 12.06 17.50 -0.43
CA SER A 203 13.01 17.60 -1.54
C SER A 203 12.39 17.14 -2.87
N TYR A 204 11.58 16.07 -2.84
CA TYR A 204 10.94 15.53 -4.05
C TYR A 204 9.66 16.27 -4.44
N ARG A 205 8.93 16.86 -3.47
CA ARG A 205 7.68 17.59 -3.72
C ARG A 205 7.86 18.75 -4.71
N GLN A 206 9.03 19.38 -4.73
CA GLN A 206 9.36 20.43 -5.70
C GLN A 206 9.34 19.94 -7.16
N ARG A 207 9.57 18.64 -7.40
CA ARG A 207 9.62 18.04 -8.74
C ARG A 207 8.40 17.18 -9.06
N LEU A 208 7.84 16.50 -8.07
CA LEU A 208 6.79 15.49 -8.25
C LEU A 208 5.41 15.90 -7.69
N GLY A 209 5.34 17.01 -6.94
CA GLY A 209 4.15 17.31 -6.14
C GLY A 209 3.91 16.22 -5.11
N GLU A 210 2.65 15.80 -4.96
CA GLU A 210 2.26 14.75 -4.00
C GLU A 210 2.37 13.32 -4.57
N ASP A 211 2.83 13.14 -5.82
CA ASP A 211 2.88 11.84 -6.50
C ASP A 211 4.23 11.12 -6.26
N LEU A 212 4.47 10.74 -5.00
CA LEU A 212 5.65 10.01 -4.53
C LEU A 212 5.27 8.93 -3.50
N MET A 213 6.09 7.88 -3.37
CA MET A 213 6.07 6.91 -2.28
C MET A 213 7.37 6.97 -1.48
N LEU A 214 7.32 6.54 -0.23
CA LEU A 214 8.50 6.41 0.63
C LEU A 214 8.72 4.95 1.02
N ASP A 215 9.95 4.49 0.85
CA ASP A 215 10.40 3.16 1.24
C ASP A 215 11.02 3.20 2.64
N LEU A 216 10.49 2.38 3.56
CA LEU A 216 10.88 2.35 4.96
C LEU A 216 11.67 1.09 5.26
N ASN A 217 12.95 1.29 5.51
CA ASN A 217 13.88 0.24 5.92
C ASN A 217 13.84 0.03 7.44
N ILE A 218 13.04 -0.95 7.88
CA ILE A 218 13.05 -1.49 9.25
C ILE A 218 13.81 -2.80 9.22
N LEU A 219 15.10 -2.79 9.58
CA LEU A 219 16.02 -3.92 9.41
C LEU A 219 17.15 -3.92 10.46
N THR A 220 17.69 -5.11 10.72
CA THR A 220 18.78 -5.31 11.70
C THR A 220 20.15 -5.01 11.08
N PHE A 221 20.47 -3.72 10.92
CA PHE A 221 21.81 -3.27 10.48
C PHE A 221 22.62 -2.59 11.59
N ARG A 222 22.00 -2.35 12.75
CA ARG A 222 22.70 -1.81 13.92
C ARG A 222 23.46 -2.92 14.61
N THR A 223 24.64 -2.59 15.12
CA THR A 223 25.46 -3.54 15.87
C THR A 223 25.86 -2.94 17.22
N ARG A 224 26.32 -3.77 18.15
CA ARG A 224 26.76 -3.31 19.48
C ARG A 224 28.07 -2.52 19.38
N GLU A 225 28.84 -2.76 18.33
CA GLU A 225 30.13 -2.15 18.06
C GLU A 225 30.00 -0.76 17.44
N GLN A 226 28.86 -0.47 16.81
CA GLN A 226 28.55 0.83 16.20
C GLN A 226 27.22 1.36 16.77
N PRO A 227 27.23 1.90 18.01
CA PRO A 227 26.03 2.40 18.63
C PRO A 227 25.46 3.59 17.85
N THR A 228 24.13 3.62 17.75
CA THR A 228 23.38 4.71 17.13
C THR A 228 22.73 5.56 18.23
N MET A 229 21.99 6.61 17.88
CA MET A 229 21.18 7.37 18.84
C MET A 229 20.03 6.55 19.46
N PHE A 230 19.74 5.37 18.91
CA PHE A 230 18.68 4.48 19.38
C PHE A 230 19.25 3.33 20.23
N PRO A 231 18.58 2.94 21.32
CA PRO A 231 19.07 1.90 22.24
C PRO A 231 18.85 0.46 21.73
N THR A 232 18.16 0.27 20.60
CA THR A 232 17.78 -1.04 20.05
C THR A 232 18.54 -1.35 18.76
N LEU A 233 18.78 -2.64 18.50
CA LEU A 233 19.48 -3.11 17.30
C LEU A 233 18.61 -3.15 16.03
N ILE A 234 17.32 -2.87 16.18
CA ILE A 234 16.33 -2.74 15.12
C ILE A 234 15.37 -1.62 15.49
N GLN A 235 14.82 -0.94 14.50
CA GLN A 235 13.76 0.05 14.68
C GLN A 235 12.52 -0.65 15.25
N THR A 236 12.09 -0.29 16.45
CA THR A 236 10.96 -0.96 17.14
C THR A 236 10.23 -0.02 18.10
N GLY A 237 9.00 -0.37 18.48
CA GLY A 237 8.15 0.44 19.34
C GLY A 237 7.90 1.81 18.74
N THR A 238 8.03 2.85 19.55
CA THR A 238 7.80 4.24 19.14
C THR A 238 8.65 4.66 17.94
N GLU A 239 9.86 4.12 17.79
CA GLU A 239 10.70 4.43 16.64
C GLU A 239 10.09 3.92 15.33
N ALA A 240 9.72 2.63 15.27
CA ALA A 240 9.07 2.04 14.10
C ALA A 240 7.76 2.75 13.75
N LEU A 241 6.94 3.05 14.78
CA LEU A 241 5.69 3.79 14.59
C LEU A 241 5.94 5.23 14.12
N ALA A 242 7.02 5.88 14.57
CA ALA A 242 7.37 7.22 14.10
C ALA A 242 7.79 7.22 12.62
N LEU A 243 8.53 6.21 12.15
CA LEU A 243 8.89 6.09 10.72
C LEU A 243 7.62 6.06 9.86
N VAL A 244 6.68 5.16 10.20
CA VAL A 244 5.40 5.00 9.48
C VAL A 244 4.56 6.28 9.58
N ALA A 245 4.42 6.84 10.78
CA ALA A 245 3.57 8.01 11.01
C ALA A 245 4.10 9.25 10.29
N ILE A 246 5.41 9.50 10.33
CA ILE A 246 6.02 10.65 9.65
C ILE A 246 5.92 10.47 8.14
N ALA A 247 6.19 9.27 7.60
CA ALA A 247 6.07 9.01 6.17
C ALA A 247 4.63 9.22 5.66
N HIS A 248 3.63 8.69 6.36
CA HIS A 248 2.22 8.87 6.00
C HIS A 248 1.68 10.30 6.18
N GLN A 249 2.36 11.15 6.94
CA GLN A 249 2.08 12.59 6.96
C GLN A 249 2.56 13.30 5.68
N GLN A 250 3.44 12.66 4.90
CA GLN A 250 4.03 13.26 3.70
C GLN A 250 3.50 12.70 2.39
N THR A 251 3.06 11.44 2.38
CA THR A 251 2.50 10.77 1.22
C THR A 251 1.39 9.80 1.63
N GLU A 252 0.44 9.58 0.73
CA GLU A 252 -0.59 8.55 0.88
C GLU A 252 0.01 7.14 0.99
N ARG A 253 1.11 6.87 0.26
CA ARG A 253 1.62 5.53 0.03
C ARG A 253 3.02 5.36 0.59
N VAL A 254 3.14 4.40 1.50
CA VAL A 254 4.38 4.05 2.19
C VAL A 254 4.58 2.55 2.05
N VAL A 255 5.82 2.14 1.80
CA VAL A 255 6.23 0.73 1.74
C VAL A 255 7.13 0.46 2.92
N VAL A 256 6.97 -0.71 3.55
CA VAL A 256 7.94 -1.22 4.53
C VAL A 256 8.66 -2.39 3.87
N TYR A 257 9.99 -2.43 3.98
CA TYR A 257 10.86 -3.40 3.31
C TYR A 257 10.30 -4.83 3.28
N ALA A 258 9.87 -5.36 4.44
CA ALA A 258 9.19 -6.64 4.52
C ALA A 258 8.30 -6.75 5.76
N GLU A 259 7.19 -7.47 5.66
CA GLU A 259 6.37 -7.82 6.84
C GLU A 259 7.21 -8.55 7.90
N SER A 260 8.08 -9.46 7.47
CA SER A 260 8.95 -10.24 8.37
C SER A 260 10.04 -9.42 9.06
N SER A 261 10.30 -8.19 8.61
CA SER A 261 11.30 -7.32 9.24
C SER A 261 10.70 -6.45 10.35
N VAL A 262 9.37 -6.37 10.40
CA VAL A 262 8.65 -5.68 11.48
C VAL A 262 8.48 -6.61 12.67
N ASN A 263 8.76 -6.08 13.85
CA ASN A 263 8.52 -6.83 15.08
C ASN A 263 7.02 -7.14 15.28
N PRO A 264 6.64 -8.38 15.65
CA PRO A 264 5.23 -8.78 15.75
C PRO A 264 4.38 -7.93 16.70
N GLN A 265 4.98 -7.36 17.75
CA GLN A 265 4.27 -6.46 18.67
C GLN A 265 3.98 -5.08 18.08
N ASP A 266 4.75 -4.64 17.08
CA ASP A 266 4.61 -3.32 16.45
C ASP A 266 3.62 -3.36 15.28
N LEU A 267 3.53 -4.51 14.58
CA LEU A 267 2.70 -4.65 13.37
C LEU A 267 1.22 -4.27 13.57
N PRO A 268 0.51 -4.69 14.65
CA PRO A 268 -0.88 -4.27 14.87
C PRO A 268 -1.04 -2.77 15.11
N LEU A 269 0.03 -2.07 15.53
CA LEU A 269 0.03 -0.65 15.80
C LEU A 269 0.33 0.19 14.55
N MET A 270 0.90 -0.40 13.51
CA MET A 270 1.26 0.31 12.27
C MET A 270 0.05 0.92 11.56
N ALA A 271 -1.13 0.28 11.60
CA ALA A 271 -2.34 0.85 11.02
C ALA A 271 -2.75 2.18 11.70
N TYR A 272 -2.53 2.31 13.01
CA TYR A 272 -2.78 3.57 13.73
C TYR A 272 -1.72 4.62 13.41
N ALA A 273 -0.47 4.21 13.27
CA ALA A 273 0.61 5.10 12.81
C ALA A 273 0.35 5.59 11.38
N ALA A 274 -0.13 4.74 10.48
CA ALA A 274 -0.48 5.11 9.11
C ALA A 274 -1.65 6.09 9.03
N ALA A 275 -2.54 6.07 10.03
CA ALA A 275 -3.61 7.06 10.19
C ALA A 275 -3.15 8.39 10.83
N SER A 276 -1.84 8.67 10.89
CA SER A 276 -1.26 9.88 11.52
C SER A 276 -1.75 11.21 10.91
N GLY A 277 -2.24 11.18 9.67
CA GLY A 277 -2.87 12.34 9.02
C GLY A 277 -4.30 12.61 9.50
N ALA A 278 -4.92 11.68 10.22
CA ALA A 278 -6.26 11.82 10.76
C ALA A 278 -6.26 12.54 12.12
N ARG A 279 -7.31 13.31 12.38
CA ARG A 279 -7.56 14.01 13.64
C ARG A 279 -8.89 13.55 14.22
N LEU A 280 -8.86 13.22 15.51
CA LEU A 280 -10.03 12.86 16.29
C LEU A 280 -10.22 13.91 17.40
N GLU A 281 -11.34 14.62 17.37
CA GLU A 281 -11.67 15.65 18.34
C GLU A 281 -12.96 15.27 19.08
N PRO A 282 -12.93 15.09 20.42
CA PRO A 282 -14.16 14.90 21.19
C PRO A 282 -14.95 16.21 21.23
N LEU A 283 -16.27 16.12 21.03
CA LEU A 283 -17.20 17.23 21.10
C LEU A 283 -17.91 17.27 22.46
N ALA A 284 -18.35 18.45 22.90
CA ALA A 284 -18.97 18.66 24.21
C ALA A 284 -20.24 17.83 24.46
N ASN A 285 -20.88 17.33 23.40
CA ASN A 285 -22.08 16.50 23.44
C ASN A 285 -21.78 14.98 23.44
N GLY A 286 -20.53 14.57 23.65
CA GLY A 286 -20.13 13.17 23.66
C GLY A 286 -19.93 12.55 22.27
N ASN A 287 -20.09 13.33 21.20
CA ASN A 287 -19.79 12.91 19.83
C ASN A 287 -18.32 13.14 19.49
N TYR A 288 -17.89 12.67 18.32
CA TYR A 288 -16.54 12.86 17.81
C TYR A 288 -16.57 13.59 16.47
N ARG A 289 -15.62 14.50 16.24
CA ARG A 289 -15.29 15.01 14.91
C ARG A 289 -14.05 14.27 14.42
N VAL A 290 -14.17 13.61 13.28
CA VAL A 290 -13.07 12.92 12.59
C VAL A 290 -12.73 13.75 11.36
N SER A 291 -11.47 14.11 11.18
CA SER A 291 -10.99 14.80 9.97
C SER A 291 -9.79 14.04 9.41
N SER A 292 -9.85 13.62 8.15
CA SER A 292 -8.79 12.85 7.52
C SER A 292 -8.75 13.10 6.01
N PRO A 293 -7.56 13.19 5.38
CA PRO A 293 -7.45 13.24 3.92
C PRO A 293 -7.82 11.90 3.24
N TYR A 294 -7.83 10.80 4.01
CA TYR A 294 -8.12 9.45 3.52
C TYR A 294 -9.24 8.79 4.33
N GLY A 295 -9.90 7.80 3.74
CA GLY A 295 -10.80 6.90 4.44
C GLY A 295 -10.08 6.17 5.58
N VAL A 296 -10.66 6.16 6.78
CA VAL A 296 -10.07 5.57 7.98
C VAL A 296 -11.05 4.67 8.70
N THR A 297 -10.53 3.70 9.47
CA THR A 297 -11.35 2.95 10.42
C THR A 297 -11.26 3.60 11.80
N LEU A 298 -12.36 4.16 12.27
CA LEU A 298 -12.46 4.69 13.63
C LEU A 298 -12.76 3.56 14.61
N ASP A 299 -11.84 3.32 15.55
CA ASP A 299 -12.04 2.37 16.65
C ASP A 299 -12.44 3.12 17.92
N LEU A 300 -13.69 2.99 18.32
CA LEU A 300 -14.26 3.63 19.50
C LEU A 300 -14.07 2.82 20.79
N GLN A 301 -13.42 1.65 20.71
CA GLN A 301 -13.20 0.75 21.86
C GLN A 301 -14.52 0.37 22.57
N THR A 302 -15.59 0.21 21.79
CA THR A 302 -16.91 -0.23 22.28
C THR A 302 -17.34 -1.52 21.60
N ASN A 303 -18.45 -2.12 22.05
CA ASN A 303 -19.10 -3.22 21.33
C ASN A 303 -20.24 -2.76 20.42
N GLY A 304 -20.33 -1.45 20.16
CA GLY A 304 -21.37 -0.86 19.32
C GLY A 304 -21.34 -1.42 17.90
N ARG A 305 -22.53 -1.64 17.32
CA ARG A 305 -22.70 -2.14 15.95
C ARG A 305 -23.20 -1.10 14.97
N LEU A 306 -23.64 0.05 15.48
CA LEU A 306 -24.20 1.14 14.71
C LEU A 306 -23.66 2.46 15.25
N ALA A 307 -23.31 3.36 14.34
CA ALA A 307 -23.00 4.75 14.64
C ALA A 307 -23.72 5.66 13.62
N MET A 308 -23.90 6.93 13.95
CA MET A 308 -24.35 7.93 12.98
C MET A 308 -23.16 8.74 12.50
N VAL A 309 -22.91 8.75 11.20
CA VAL A 309 -21.88 9.57 10.54
C VAL A 309 -22.62 10.63 9.73
N ASP A 310 -22.49 11.89 10.13
CA ASP A 310 -23.21 13.03 9.53
C ASP A 310 -24.74 12.86 9.47
N GLY A 311 -25.30 12.14 10.44
CA GLY A 311 -26.73 11.87 10.49
C GLY A 311 -27.19 10.70 9.60
N GLU A 312 -26.28 10.04 8.88
CA GLU A 312 -26.53 8.78 8.20
C GLU A 312 -26.03 7.59 9.04
N PRO A 313 -26.76 6.47 9.05
CA PRO A 313 -26.33 5.29 9.78
C PRO A 313 -25.13 4.60 9.14
N ARG A 314 -24.24 4.09 9.98
CA ARG A 314 -23.07 3.30 9.59
C ARG A 314 -23.00 2.03 10.43
N THR A 315 -23.00 0.90 9.76
CA THR A 315 -22.80 -0.40 10.39
C THR A 315 -21.31 -0.62 10.67
N ALA A 316 -21.00 -1.19 11.83
CA ALA A 316 -19.64 -1.45 12.25
C ALA A 316 -18.99 -2.54 11.37
N VAL A 317 -17.75 -2.34 10.95
CA VAL A 317 -16.96 -3.35 10.19
C VAL A 317 -16.55 -4.52 11.08
N SER A 318 -16.33 -4.22 12.36
CA SER A 318 -16.24 -5.12 13.51
C SER A 318 -16.78 -4.37 14.73
N PRO A 319 -17.13 -5.04 15.85
CA PRO A 319 -17.64 -4.35 17.04
C PRO A 319 -16.76 -3.13 17.41
N GLY A 320 -17.39 -1.95 17.51
CA GLY A 320 -16.73 -0.68 17.85
C GLY A 320 -15.93 -0.01 16.74
N LYS A 321 -15.79 -0.63 15.57
CA LYS A 321 -14.99 -0.11 14.45
C LYS A 321 -15.85 0.31 13.28
N PHE A 322 -15.70 1.55 12.83
CA PHE A 322 -16.53 2.13 11.79
C PHE A 322 -15.67 2.68 10.66
N LEU A 323 -16.02 2.34 9.42
CA LEU A 323 -15.38 2.90 8.24
C LEU A 323 -15.90 4.33 8.03
N ILE A 324 -15.00 5.31 8.13
CA ILE A 324 -15.26 6.74 7.96
C ILE A 324 -14.61 7.18 6.65
N PRO A 325 -15.37 7.79 5.71
CA PRO A 325 -14.79 8.35 4.49
C PRO A 325 -13.77 9.46 4.75
N ALA A 326 -13.01 9.79 3.71
CA ALA A 326 -12.15 10.96 3.67
C ALA A 326 -13.00 12.25 3.78
N GLY A 327 -12.48 13.23 4.50
CA GLY A 327 -13.16 14.48 4.79
C GLY A 327 -13.27 14.75 6.28
N THR A 328 -14.25 15.59 6.65
CA THR A 328 -14.53 15.92 8.04
C THR A 328 -15.96 15.50 8.37
N HIS A 329 -16.10 14.61 9.34
CA HIS A 329 -17.34 13.93 9.68
C HIS A 329 -17.63 14.02 11.18
N VAL A 330 -18.90 14.12 11.55
CA VAL A 330 -19.35 14.02 12.94
C VAL A 330 -19.90 12.62 13.18
N VAL A 331 -19.28 11.90 14.12
CA VAL A 331 -19.64 10.54 14.52
C VAL A 331 -20.35 10.57 15.86
N ARG A 332 -21.55 9.99 15.91
CA ARG A 332 -22.39 9.85 17.12
C ARG A 332 -22.53 8.38 17.48
N THR A 333 -22.24 8.06 18.73
CA THR A 333 -22.27 6.68 19.27
C THR A 333 -23.50 6.39 20.14
N ASP A 334 -24.23 7.44 20.52
CA ASP A 334 -25.44 7.33 21.34
C ASP A 334 -26.61 6.88 20.47
N MET A 335 -26.66 5.58 20.21
CA MET A 335 -27.83 4.90 19.68
C MET A 335 -28.31 3.93 20.75
N THR A 336 -29.54 4.14 21.20
CA THR A 336 -30.34 3.03 21.73
C THR A 336 -30.35 1.95 20.66
N ASP A 337 -30.17 0.69 21.08
CA ASP A 337 -30.22 -0.49 20.20
C ASP A 337 -31.33 -0.29 19.15
N PRO A 338 -31.09 -0.64 17.86
CA PRO A 338 -32.10 -0.48 16.84
C PRO A 338 -33.45 -0.95 17.39
N LYS A 339 -34.49 -0.12 17.24
CA LYS A 339 -35.86 -0.48 17.68
C LYS A 339 -36.10 -1.94 17.30
N MET A 340 -36.77 -2.72 18.14
CA MET A 340 -36.96 -4.19 18.07
C MET A 340 -37.37 -4.77 16.69
N PHE A 341 -37.65 -3.93 15.70
CA PHE A 341 -38.05 -4.21 14.32
C PHE A 341 -37.18 -3.52 13.25
N SER A 342 -35.94 -3.12 13.55
CA SER A 342 -35.05 -2.51 12.55
C SER A 342 -34.41 -3.56 11.66
N LEU A 343 -34.55 -3.39 10.33
CA LEU A 343 -33.86 -4.20 9.32
C LEU A 343 -32.39 -3.80 9.13
N GLN A 344 -31.97 -2.70 9.74
CA GLN A 344 -30.68 -2.07 9.53
C GLN A 344 -29.45 -2.98 9.77
N PRO A 345 -29.42 -3.88 10.78
CA PRO A 345 -28.32 -4.83 10.93
C PRO A 345 -28.23 -5.89 9.83
N PHE A 346 -29.29 -6.05 9.02
CA PHE A 346 -29.36 -6.97 7.89
C PHE A 346 -29.05 -6.30 6.55
N HIS A 347 -28.79 -4.99 6.54
CA HIS A 347 -28.41 -4.30 5.31
C HIS A 347 -26.99 -4.70 4.88
N ALA A 348 -26.72 -4.56 3.58
CA ALA A 348 -25.36 -4.66 3.09
C ALA A 348 -24.53 -3.48 3.58
N SER A 349 -23.28 -3.76 3.94
CA SER A 349 -22.35 -2.75 4.43
C SER A 349 -21.01 -2.93 3.74
N LEU A 350 -20.34 -1.80 3.49
CA LEU A 350 -18.96 -1.75 3.03
C LEU A 350 -18.03 -2.00 4.22
N VAL A 351 -17.20 -3.02 4.12
CA VAL A 351 -16.31 -3.49 5.20
C VAL A 351 -14.91 -2.92 5.04
N SER A 352 -14.39 -2.94 3.81
CA SER A 352 -13.06 -2.42 3.50
C SER A 352 -12.99 -2.01 2.04
N ILE A 353 -12.00 -1.18 1.73
CA ILE A 353 -11.68 -0.69 0.40
C ILE A 353 -10.15 -0.54 0.28
N THR A 354 -9.57 -0.84 -0.88
CA THR A 354 -8.12 -0.63 -1.13
C THR A 354 -7.81 0.75 -1.73
N GLY A 355 -8.82 1.42 -2.31
CA GLY A 355 -8.76 2.83 -2.69
C GLY A 355 -9.17 3.77 -1.56
N ASN A 356 -9.02 5.07 -1.78
CA ASN A 356 -9.47 6.10 -0.87
C ASN A 356 -11.00 6.24 -0.93
N LEU A 357 -11.69 6.03 0.19
CA LEU A 357 -13.15 6.17 0.28
C LEU A 357 -13.54 7.65 0.38
N LEU A 358 -14.29 8.16 -0.59
CA LEU A 358 -14.70 9.57 -0.62
C LEU A 358 -16.04 9.82 0.07
N TYR A 359 -16.97 8.88 -0.05
CA TYR A 359 -18.24 8.86 0.69
C TYR A 359 -18.79 7.43 0.69
N ALA A 360 -19.72 7.14 1.60
CA ALA A 360 -20.44 5.87 1.60
C ALA A 360 -21.86 6.05 2.16
N ARG A 361 -22.83 5.33 1.62
CA ARG A 361 -24.21 5.27 2.10
C ARG A 361 -24.67 3.81 2.11
N GLU A 362 -25.23 3.40 3.24
CA GLU A 362 -25.90 2.11 3.35
C GLU A 362 -27.36 2.28 2.93
N GLN A 363 -27.77 1.54 1.91
CA GLN A 363 -29.14 1.54 1.41
C GLN A 363 -29.84 0.24 1.80
N GLU A 364 -31.17 0.23 1.79
CA GLU A 364 -31.95 -0.97 2.16
C GLU A 364 -31.62 -2.19 1.30
N ARG A 365 -31.19 -1.99 0.05
CA ARG A 365 -30.96 -3.06 -0.93
C ARG A 365 -29.52 -3.15 -1.41
N GLY A 366 -28.60 -2.40 -0.79
CA GLY A 366 -27.24 -2.31 -1.29
C GLY A 366 -26.41 -1.24 -0.61
N VAL A 367 -25.28 -0.90 -1.24
CA VAL A 367 -24.38 0.17 -0.81
C VAL A 367 -24.11 1.10 -1.97
N GLU A 368 -23.97 2.38 -1.68
CA GLU A 368 -23.51 3.41 -2.60
C GLU A 368 -22.26 4.06 -2.02
N PHE A 369 -21.21 4.25 -2.81
CA PHE A 369 -19.98 4.88 -2.35
C PHE A 369 -19.18 5.46 -3.52
N GLY A 370 -18.39 6.47 -3.22
CA GLY A 370 -17.40 7.02 -4.16
C GLY A 370 -16.01 6.67 -3.70
N TYR A 371 -15.11 6.41 -4.65
CA TYR A 371 -13.71 6.13 -4.34
C TYR A 371 -12.76 6.83 -5.32
N ASP A 372 -11.50 6.94 -4.92
CA ASP A 372 -10.37 7.26 -5.79
C ASP A 372 -9.27 6.20 -5.60
N ALA A 373 -8.77 5.63 -6.70
CA ALA A 373 -7.74 4.61 -6.66
C ALA A 373 -6.81 4.72 -7.87
N ARG A 374 -5.50 4.69 -7.65
CA ARG A 374 -4.51 4.69 -8.74
C ARG A 374 -4.49 3.39 -9.55
N SER A 375 -4.61 2.26 -8.86
CA SER A 375 -4.70 0.91 -9.44
C SER A 375 -6.12 0.38 -9.26
N ARG A 376 -6.37 -0.87 -9.69
CA ARG A 376 -7.68 -1.50 -9.46
C ARG A 376 -8.07 -1.43 -7.98
N CYS A 377 -9.34 -1.14 -7.73
CA CYS A 377 -9.89 -0.99 -6.39
C CYS A 377 -10.62 -2.28 -6.00
N LEU A 378 -10.35 -2.79 -4.79
CA LEU A 378 -11.07 -3.91 -4.22
C LEU A 378 -11.92 -3.42 -3.05
N VAL A 379 -13.19 -3.77 -3.06
CA VAL A 379 -14.12 -3.50 -1.96
C VAL A 379 -14.64 -4.79 -1.37
N THR A 380 -14.82 -4.83 -0.06
CA THR A 380 -15.39 -6.00 0.63
C THR A 380 -16.76 -5.68 1.21
N LEU A 381 -17.73 -6.57 0.99
CA LEU A 381 -19.12 -6.44 1.41
C LEU A 381 -19.53 -7.54 2.38
N THR A 382 -20.49 -7.23 3.24
CA THR A 382 -21.12 -8.21 4.15
C THR A 382 -22.04 -9.19 3.45
N HIS A 383 -22.61 -8.80 2.29
CA HIS A 383 -23.59 -9.58 1.54
C HIS A 383 -23.15 -9.79 0.09
N SER A 384 -23.68 -10.84 -0.55
CA SER A 384 -23.36 -11.15 -1.94
C SER A 384 -23.90 -10.05 -2.85
N PRO A 385 -23.05 -9.43 -3.69
CA PRO A 385 -23.51 -8.49 -4.70
C PRO A 385 -24.28 -9.21 -5.80
N VAL A 386 -25.27 -8.52 -6.37
CA VAL A 386 -26.18 -9.00 -7.43
C VAL A 386 -26.04 -8.16 -8.69
N SER A 387 -25.85 -6.85 -8.55
CA SER A 387 -25.61 -5.96 -9.68
C SER A 387 -24.70 -4.80 -9.28
N LEU A 388 -23.97 -4.27 -10.26
CA LEU A 388 -23.08 -3.13 -10.13
C LEU A 388 -23.49 -2.03 -11.13
N LEU A 389 -23.67 -0.81 -10.64
CA LEU A 389 -23.60 0.40 -11.44
C LEU A 389 -22.28 1.11 -11.12
N LEU A 390 -21.54 1.45 -12.16
CA LEU A 390 -20.34 2.27 -12.11
C LEU A 390 -20.62 3.55 -12.90
N ASP A 391 -20.51 4.70 -12.25
CA ASP A 391 -20.82 6.03 -12.81
C ASP A 391 -22.22 6.09 -13.46
N GLY A 392 -23.19 5.42 -12.81
CA GLY A 392 -24.58 5.32 -13.27
C GLY A 392 -24.82 4.33 -14.42
N GLN A 393 -23.78 3.66 -14.93
CA GLN A 393 -23.89 2.66 -15.99
C GLN A 393 -23.74 1.24 -15.46
N ALA A 394 -24.49 0.29 -16.02
CA ALA A 394 -24.33 -1.11 -15.66
C ALA A 394 -22.93 -1.62 -16.04
N ALA A 395 -22.24 -2.21 -15.08
CA ALA A 395 -20.88 -2.73 -15.27
C ALA A 395 -20.80 -4.22 -14.94
N PRO A 396 -19.81 -4.95 -15.52
CA PRO A 396 -19.57 -6.34 -15.18
C PRO A 396 -19.27 -6.50 -13.69
N LEU A 397 -19.91 -7.48 -13.04
CA LEU A 397 -19.72 -7.76 -11.64
C LEU A 397 -18.80 -8.97 -11.46
N GLN A 398 -17.56 -8.74 -11.05
CA GLN A 398 -16.61 -9.79 -10.69
C GLN A 398 -16.58 -9.95 -9.17
N VAL A 399 -17.07 -11.09 -8.67
CA VAL A 399 -17.21 -11.37 -7.24
C VAL A 399 -16.22 -12.45 -6.82
N LEU A 400 -15.40 -12.15 -5.81
CA LEU A 400 -14.56 -13.12 -5.13
C LEU A 400 -15.21 -13.50 -3.80
N LYS A 401 -15.48 -14.79 -3.61
CA LYS A 401 -16.10 -15.31 -2.38
C LYS A 401 -15.03 -15.59 -1.33
N GLY A 402 -15.06 -14.85 -0.22
CA GLY A 402 -14.29 -15.16 0.99
C GLY A 402 -15.07 -16.04 1.97
N SER A 403 -14.51 -16.28 3.16
CA SER A 403 -15.13 -17.17 4.15
C SER A 403 -16.51 -16.69 4.63
N ASN A 404 -16.71 -15.38 4.81
CA ASN A 404 -17.97 -14.78 5.26
C ASN A 404 -18.23 -13.39 4.62
N ARG A 405 -17.56 -13.10 3.51
CA ARG A 405 -17.52 -11.79 2.86
C ARG A 405 -17.38 -11.95 1.36
N TYR A 406 -17.71 -10.90 0.62
CA TYR A 406 -17.64 -10.87 -0.83
C TYR A 406 -16.79 -9.69 -1.26
N ALA A 407 -15.73 -9.93 -2.02
CA ALA A 407 -14.94 -8.85 -2.60
C ALA A 407 -15.40 -8.58 -4.03
N VAL A 408 -15.47 -7.31 -4.41
CA VAL A 408 -15.75 -6.86 -5.78
C VAL A 408 -14.53 -6.10 -6.29
N MET A 409 -14.13 -6.43 -7.51
CA MET A 409 -13.05 -5.75 -8.21
C MET A 409 -13.63 -4.60 -9.05
N LEU A 410 -13.06 -3.42 -8.89
CA LEU A 410 -13.47 -2.16 -9.52
C LEU A 410 -12.27 -1.55 -10.26
N PRO A 411 -12.49 -0.76 -11.32
CA PRO A 411 -11.40 -0.19 -12.10
C PRO A 411 -10.60 0.85 -11.32
N ALA A 412 -9.42 1.18 -11.83
CA ALA A 412 -8.66 2.35 -11.38
C ALA A 412 -9.35 3.64 -11.79
N GLY A 413 -9.16 4.70 -11.01
CA GLY A 413 -9.71 6.02 -11.21
C GLY A 413 -10.63 6.46 -10.06
N LYS A 414 -11.31 7.57 -10.30
CA LYS A 414 -12.31 8.12 -9.40
C LYS A 414 -13.70 7.80 -9.92
N HIS A 415 -14.48 7.08 -9.14
CA HIS A 415 -15.77 6.55 -9.58
C HIS A 415 -16.84 6.60 -8.50
N ASP A 416 -18.08 6.70 -8.96
CA ASP A 416 -19.29 6.51 -8.16
C ASP A 416 -19.83 5.09 -8.36
N VAL A 417 -20.06 4.38 -7.26
CA VAL A 417 -20.42 2.96 -7.28
C VAL A 417 -21.74 2.73 -6.56
N GLN A 418 -22.63 1.97 -7.18
CA GLN A 418 -23.82 1.42 -6.53
C GLN A 418 -23.83 -0.10 -6.71
N ILE A 419 -23.79 -0.82 -5.58
CA ILE A 419 -23.86 -2.28 -5.56
C ILE A 419 -25.14 -2.70 -4.88
N MET A 420 -25.98 -3.44 -5.59
CA MET A 420 -27.19 -4.04 -5.03
C MET A 420 -26.86 -5.45 -4.54
N THR A 421 -27.34 -5.81 -3.35
CA THR A 421 -27.11 -7.13 -2.73
C THR A 421 -28.39 -7.94 -2.56
N VAL A 422 -29.55 -7.31 -2.78
CA VAL A 422 -30.85 -7.96 -2.65
C VAL A 422 -31.65 -7.80 -3.95
N SER A 423 -32.11 -8.91 -4.51
CA SER A 423 -33.06 -8.88 -5.64
C SER A 423 -34.40 -8.26 -5.20
N ARG A 424 -35.18 -7.70 -6.13
CA ARG A 424 -36.50 -7.11 -5.79
C ARG A 424 -37.44 -8.13 -5.14
N VAL A 425 -37.32 -9.41 -5.52
CA VAL A 425 -38.15 -10.51 -5.01
C VAL A 425 -37.72 -10.92 -3.61
N SER A 426 -36.41 -11.07 -3.37
CA SER A 426 -35.87 -11.44 -2.05
C SER A 426 -36.18 -10.40 -0.98
N TYR A 427 -36.07 -9.11 -1.33
CA TYR A 427 -36.41 -8.02 -0.41
C TYR A 427 -37.88 -8.07 0.03
N GLY A 428 -38.80 -8.40 -0.89
CA GLY A 428 -40.21 -8.61 -0.56
C GLY A 428 -40.43 -9.76 0.42
N VAL A 429 -39.69 -10.87 0.25
CA VAL A 429 -39.75 -12.02 1.16
C VAL A 429 -39.22 -11.65 2.55
N ASP A 430 -38.06 -11.00 2.65
CA ASP A 430 -37.47 -10.61 3.94
C ASP A 430 -38.37 -9.64 4.71
N LEU A 431 -38.98 -8.68 4.01
CA LEU A 431 -39.95 -7.76 4.60
C LEU A 431 -41.18 -8.51 5.12
N THR A 432 -41.77 -9.41 4.33
CA THR A 432 -42.94 -10.20 4.78
C THR A 432 -42.60 -11.13 5.95
N SER A 433 -41.39 -11.67 5.98
CA SER A 433 -40.88 -12.52 7.07
C SER A 433 -40.69 -11.74 8.35
N LEU A 434 -40.13 -10.52 8.28
CA LEU A 434 -40.01 -9.63 9.43
C LEU A 434 -41.39 -9.24 9.98
N TRP A 435 -42.33 -8.83 9.13
CA TRP A 435 -43.70 -8.50 9.56
C TRP A 435 -44.39 -9.70 10.21
N SER A 436 -44.27 -10.89 9.63
CA SER A 436 -44.85 -12.11 10.18
C SER A 436 -44.25 -12.46 11.54
N SER A 437 -42.93 -12.41 11.66
CA SER A 437 -42.21 -12.68 12.91
C SER A 437 -42.55 -11.66 14.00
N SER A 438 -42.61 -10.39 13.63
CA SER A 438 -43.00 -9.28 14.52
C SER A 438 -44.42 -9.46 15.03
N LEU A 439 -45.35 -9.84 14.14
CA LEU A 439 -46.75 -10.08 14.49
C LEU A 439 -46.91 -11.28 15.42
N ILE A 440 -46.12 -12.35 15.21
CA ILE A 440 -46.05 -13.49 16.12
C ILE A 440 -45.58 -13.07 17.51
N VAL A 441 -44.52 -12.25 17.62
CA VAL A 441 -44.02 -11.76 18.91
C VAL A 441 -45.07 -10.89 19.61
N VAL A 442 -45.68 -9.94 18.89
CA VAL A 442 -46.74 -9.07 19.43
C VAL A 442 -47.95 -9.90 19.90
N PHE A 443 -48.38 -10.87 19.10
CA PHE A 443 -49.47 -11.76 19.46
C PHE A 443 -49.13 -12.61 20.70
N GLY A 444 -47.90 -13.14 20.77
CA GLY A 444 -47.39 -13.88 21.93
C GLY A 444 -47.41 -13.01 23.19
N PHE A 445 -46.92 -11.78 23.12
CA PHE A 445 -46.97 -10.83 24.23
C PHE A 445 -48.40 -10.49 24.66
N ALA A 446 -49.29 -10.23 23.71
CA ALA A 446 -50.70 -9.94 23.98
C ALA A 446 -51.39 -11.14 24.67
N ALA A 447 -51.15 -12.36 24.19
CA ALA A 447 -51.68 -13.58 24.79
C ALA A 447 -51.13 -13.79 26.22
N MET A 448 -49.84 -13.57 26.43
CA MET A 448 -49.22 -13.66 27.77
C MET A 448 -49.80 -12.62 28.73
N ALA A 449 -49.99 -11.38 28.27
CA ALA A 449 -50.60 -10.31 29.06
C ALA A 449 -52.06 -10.65 29.42
N LEU A 450 -52.83 -11.18 28.46
CA LEU A 450 -54.20 -11.65 28.69
C LEU A 450 -54.26 -12.78 29.73
N LEU A 451 -53.35 -13.75 29.65
CA LEU A 451 -53.24 -14.83 30.64
C LEU A 451 -52.86 -14.28 32.02
N LEU A 452 -51.98 -13.29 32.09
CA LEU A 452 -51.58 -12.66 33.34
C LEU A 452 -52.75 -11.88 33.97
N VAL A 453 -53.51 -11.14 33.17
CA VAL A 453 -54.74 -10.45 33.60
C VAL A 453 -55.77 -11.47 34.07
N PHE A 454 -55.99 -12.55 33.31
CA PHE A 454 -56.90 -13.61 33.70
C PHE A 454 -56.49 -14.27 35.02
N TYR A 455 -55.21 -14.58 35.20
CA TYR A 455 -54.67 -15.10 36.45
C TYR A 455 -54.89 -14.14 37.63
N LEU A 456 -54.63 -12.85 37.44
CA LEU A 456 -54.86 -11.82 38.47
C LEU A 456 -56.36 -11.69 38.81
N VAL A 457 -57.25 -11.68 37.82
CA VAL A 457 -58.70 -11.66 38.02
C VAL A 457 -59.16 -12.88 38.81
N VAL A 458 -58.74 -14.08 38.41
CA VAL A 458 -59.07 -15.33 39.13
C VAL A 458 -58.55 -15.30 40.57
N ARG A 459 -57.34 -14.76 40.80
CA ARG A 459 -56.73 -14.71 42.14
C ARG A 459 -57.36 -13.65 43.04
N ILE A 460 -57.83 -12.53 42.48
CA ILE A 460 -58.51 -11.45 43.21
C ILE A 460 -59.96 -11.84 43.52
N VAL A 461 -60.70 -12.35 42.53
CA VAL A 461 -62.10 -12.82 42.70
C VAL A 461 -62.16 -14.09 43.57
N GLY A 462 -61.13 -14.95 43.48
CA GLY A 462 -61.00 -16.11 44.36
C GLY A 462 -60.70 -15.78 45.83
N LYS A 463 -60.16 -14.58 46.12
CA LYS A 463 -59.97 -14.10 47.50
C LYS A 463 -61.23 -13.49 48.09
N THR A 464 -62.06 -12.79 47.30
CA THR A 464 -63.34 -12.24 47.79
C THR A 464 -64.37 -13.33 48.08
N SER A 465 -64.34 -14.47 47.37
CA SER A 465 -65.23 -15.61 47.67
C SER A 465 -64.85 -16.39 48.94
N ARG A 466 -63.66 -16.18 49.53
CA ARG A 466 -63.20 -16.90 50.73
C ARG A 466 -63.33 -16.10 52.05
N SER A 467 -63.79 -14.85 51.98
CA SER A 467 -64.06 -13.98 53.14
C SER A 467 -65.54 -13.97 53.58
N GLY A 468 -66.37 -14.82 52.97
CA GLY A 468 -67.80 -14.97 53.30
C GLY A 468 -68.13 -16.39 53.71
N LYS A 469 -67.56 -16.87 54.81
CA LYS A 469 -68.09 -17.97 55.64
C LYS A 469 -67.76 -17.71 57.09
#